data_AF-A0A4U8TJ46-F1
#
_entry.id   AF-A0A4U8TJ46-F1
#
_cell.length_a   1.000
_cell.length_b   1.000
_cell.length_c   1.000
_cell.angle_alpha   90.00
_cell.angle_beta   90.00
_cell.angle_gamma   90.00
#
_symmetry.space_group_name_H-M   'P 1'
#
loop_
_entity.id
_entity.type
_entity.pdbx_description
1 polymer ?
#
loop_
_entity_poly.entity_id
_entity_poly.type
_entity_poly.pdbx_seq_one_letter_code
_entity_poly.pdbx_strand_id
1 'polypeptide(L)'
;MQGGTHHVNEQPPAYWADLFAQCDFLCFDILREPLWENKNIESYYRQNAFLFIHRENTGFLYEKGFKPTSKPLHIVSPDLFEPYTLAYNYYLSHCTHLQSKLDKRLSARFRKALRKIRNMLK
;
A
#
# COMPACT_ATOMS: atom_id res chain seq x y z
N MET A 1 -6.47 0.73 -4.83
CA MET A 1 -7.18 -0.53 -5.07
C MET A 1 -6.81 -1.46 -3.94
N GLN A 2 -7.80 -2.11 -3.34
CA GLN A 2 -7.58 -3.01 -2.21
C GLN A 2 -6.98 -4.36 -2.67
N GLY A 3 -7.05 -4.66 -3.97
CA GLY A 3 -6.32 -5.72 -4.66
C GLY A 3 -6.81 -7.13 -4.31
N GLY A 4 -6.57 -8.09 -5.20
CA GLY A 4 -6.88 -9.51 -5.03
C GLY A 4 -7.48 -10.14 -6.30
N THR A 5 -7.88 -11.40 -6.24
CA THR A 5 -8.28 -12.19 -7.43
C THR A 5 -9.73 -11.91 -7.83
N HIS A 6 -9.96 -11.42 -9.05
CA HIS A 6 -11.30 -11.09 -9.60
C HIS A 6 -12.09 -10.01 -8.83
N HIS A 7 -11.41 -8.94 -8.41
CA HIS A 7 -12.04 -7.87 -7.63
C HIS A 7 -12.97 -6.99 -8.46
N VAL A 8 -14.28 -7.28 -8.43
CA VAL A 8 -15.33 -6.54 -9.18
C VAL A 8 -15.96 -5.40 -8.37
N ASN A 9 -15.86 -5.43 -7.03
CA ASN A 9 -16.62 -4.54 -6.15
C ASN A 9 -15.77 -3.93 -5.02
N GLU A 10 -14.62 -3.36 -5.39
CA GLU A 10 -13.79 -2.63 -4.43
C GLU A 10 -14.38 -1.26 -4.16
N GLN A 11 -14.80 -1.04 -2.91
CA GLN A 11 -15.28 0.26 -2.45
C GLN A 11 -14.65 0.58 -1.10
N PRO A 12 -14.42 1.87 -0.78
CA PRO A 12 -13.87 2.25 0.51
C PRO A 12 -14.80 1.82 1.65
N PRO A 13 -14.29 1.55 2.87
CA PRO A 13 -15.13 1.16 4.01
C PRO A 13 -16.31 2.11 4.28
N ALA A 14 -16.12 3.42 4.06
CA ALA A 14 -17.18 4.41 4.23
C ALA A 14 -18.37 4.19 3.30
N TYR A 15 -18.13 3.78 2.04
CA TYR A 15 -19.21 3.46 1.11
C TYR A 15 -20.09 2.33 1.65
N TRP A 16 -19.47 1.28 2.19
CA TRP A 16 -20.20 0.19 2.81
C TRP A 16 -20.95 0.65 4.06
N ALA A 17 -20.32 1.43 4.93
CA ALA A 17 -21.00 1.99 6.11
C ALA A 17 -22.26 2.79 5.75
N ASP A 18 -22.18 3.64 4.73
CA ASP A 18 -23.31 4.44 4.25
C ASP A 18 -24.41 3.56 3.63
N LEU A 19 -24.03 2.51 2.89
CA LEU A 19 -24.98 1.57 2.28
C LEU A 19 -25.70 0.74 3.34
N PHE A 20 -24.97 0.17 4.30
CA PHE A 20 -25.54 -0.66 5.37
C PHE A 20 -26.37 0.15 6.37
N ALA A 21 -26.01 1.42 6.62
CA ALA A 21 -26.79 2.31 7.47
C ALA A 21 -28.20 2.56 6.92
N GLN A 22 -28.40 2.55 5.61
CA GLN A 22 -29.74 2.66 4.99
C GLN A 22 -30.66 1.48 5.33
N CYS A 23 -30.07 0.35 5.74
CA CYS A 23 -30.78 -0.86 6.17
C CYS A 23 -30.77 -1.02 7.70
N ASP A 24 -30.48 0.05 8.45
CA ASP A 24 -30.38 0.09 9.92
C ASP A 24 -29.29 -0.82 10.53
N PHE A 25 -28.22 -1.07 9.77
CA PHE A 25 -27.02 -1.71 10.28
C PHE A 25 -25.98 -0.68 10.74
N LEU A 26 -25.36 -0.97 11.88
CA LEU A 26 -24.26 -0.19 12.45
C LEU A 26 -22.92 -0.90 12.18
N CYS A 27 -21.90 -0.13 11.80
CA CYS A 27 -20.54 -0.62 11.59
C CYS A 27 -19.74 -0.58 12.90
N PHE A 28 -19.17 -1.71 13.29
CA PHE A 28 -18.24 -1.85 14.41
C PHE A 28 -16.87 -2.25 13.87
N ASP A 29 -15.90 -1.38 14.10
CA ASP A 29 -14.51 -1.58 13.71
C ASP A 29 -13.71 -2.22 14.86
N ILE A 30 -14.11 -3.44 15.22
CA ILE A 30 -13.55 -4.17 16.38
C ILE A 30 -12.63 -5.32 15.96
N LEU A 31 -12.59 -5.63 14.67
CA LEU A 31 -11.83 -6.77 14.13
C LEU A 31 -10.47 -6.34 13.61
N ARG A 32 -10.31 -5.11 13.10
CA ARG A 32 -9.07 -4.71 12.44
C ARG A 32 -7.91 -4.61 13.40
N GLU A 33 -8.11 -4.04 14.59
CA GLU A 33 -7.07 -3.90 15.62
C GLU A 33 -6.45 -5.27 16.01
N PRO A 34 -7.21 -6.28 16.46
CA PRO A 34 -6.63 -7.57 16.85
C PRO A 34 -6.09 -8.38 15.67
N LEU A 35 -6.59 -8.16 14.44
CA LEU A 35 -6.14 -8.88 13.26
C LEU A 35 -4.93 -8.21 12.57
N TRP A 36 -4.65 -6.94 12.86
CA TRP A 36 -3.72 -6.13 12.05
C TRP A 36 -2.33 -6.74 11.92
N GLU A 37 -1.77 -7.25 13.02
CA GLU A 37 -0.43 -7.83 13.06
C GLU A 37 -0.39 -9.34 12.74
N ASN A 38 -1.54 -9.98 12.53
CA ASN A 38 -1.58 -11.40 12.23
C ASN A 38 -1.20 -11.67 10.77
N LYS A 39 0.10 -11.90 10.52
CA LYS A 39 0.67 -12.17 9.20
C LYS A 39 0.20 -13.49 8.56
N ASN A 40 -0.50 -14.37 9.29
CA ASN A 40 -1.15 -15.55 8.71
C ASN A 40 -2.46 -15.21 7.98
N ILE A 41 -2.95 -13.98 8.11
CA ILE A 41 -4.14 -13.48 7.43
C ILE A 41 -3.69 -12.50 6.36
N GLU A 42 -4.16 -12.70 5.14
CA GLU A 42 -3.80 -11.83 4.03
C GLU A 42 -4.19 -10.37 4.31
N SER A 43 -3.35 -9.44 3.84
CA SER A 43 -3.46 -8.02 4.17
C SER A 43 -4.80 -7.42 3.74
N TYR A 44 -5.36 -7.86 2.61
CA TYR A 44 -6.66 -7.41 2.10
C TYR A 44 -7.84 -7.90 2.94
N TYR A 45 -7.73 -9.04 3.65
CA TYR A 45 -8.75 -9.44 4.63
C TYR A 45 -8.66 -8.62 5.91
N ARG A 46 -7.44 -8.40 6.43
CA ARG A 46 -7.23 -7.59 7.66
C ARG A 46 -7.78 -6.17 7.53
N GLN A 47 -7.57 -5.53 6.37
CA GLN A 47 -8.02 -4.15 6.10
C GLN A 47 -9.54 -4.02 5.96
N ASN A 48 -10.23 -5.09 5.53
CA ASN A 48 -11.65 -5.09 5.21
C ASN A 48 -12.51 -5.84 6.24
N ALA A 49 -11.94 -6.28 7.35
CA ALA A 49 -12.66 -6.96 8.41
C ALA A 49 -13.47 -5.96 9.26
N PHE A 50 -14.76 -5.82 8.98
CA PHE A 50 -15.70 -5.02 9.77
C PHE A 50 -16.88 -5.86 10.23
N LEU A 51 -17.45 -5.53 11.37
CA LEU A 51 -18.69 -6.13 11.84
C LEU A 51 -19.86 -5.18 11.58
N PHE A 52 -20.80 -5.58 10.73
CA PHE A 52 -22.06 -4.89 10.53
C PHE A 52 -23.17 -5.64 11.27
N ILE A 53 -23.89 -4.95 12.15
CA ILE A 53 -24.96 -5.55 12.94
C ILE A 53 -26.20 -4.65 12.96
N HIS A 54 -27.37 -5.26 12.83
CA HIS A 54 -28.63 -4.53 12.89
C HIS A 54 -28.76 -3.80 14.24
N ARG A 55 -29.23 -2.55 14.23
CA ARG A 55 -29.29 -1.68 15.40
C ARG A 55 -29.91 -2.37 16.62
N GLU A 56 -31.00 -3.10 16.42
CA GLU A 56 -31.75 -3.77 17.48
C GLU A 56 -30.93 -4.86 18.19
N ASN A 57 -29.91 -5.43 17.54
CA ASN A 57 -29.10 -6.54 18.07
C ASN A 57 -27.76 -6.09 18.68
N THR A 58 -27.57 -4.79 18.91
CA THR A 58 -26.28 -4.22 19.33
C THR A 58 -26.04 -4.17 20.84
N GLY A 59 -27.05 -4.51 21.65
CA GLY A 59 -26.99 -4.38 23.11
C GLY A 59 -25.73 -4.99 23.73
N PHE A 60 -25.40 -6.23 23.34
CA PHE A 60 -24.23 -6.93 23.87
C PHE A 60 -22.89 -6.25 23.51
N LEU A 61 -22.80 -5.54 22.38
CA LEU A 61 -21.58 -4.83 22.00
C LEU A 61 -21.39 -3.58 22.85
N TYR A 62 -22.48 -2.86 23.12
CA TYR A 62 -22.44 -1.71 24.03
C TYR A 62 -22.11 -2.12 25.46
N GLU A 63 -22.64 -3.24 25.94
CA GLU A 63 -22.29 -3.81 27.26
C GLU A 63 -20.79 -4.13 27.38
N LYS A 64 -20.15 -4.53 26.28
CA LYS A 64 -18.70 -4.75 26.19
C LYS A 64 -17.89 -3.48 25.96
N GLY A 65 -18.54 -2.31 25.90
CA GLY A 65 -17.91 -1.01 25.72
C GLY A 65 -17.55 -0.67 24.27
N PHE A 66 -17.93 -1.51 23.31
CA PHE A 66 -17.72 -1.21 21.90
C PHE A 66 -18.68 -0.13 21.41
N LYS A 67 -18.19 0.69 20.47
CA LYS A 67 -18.98 1.75 19.86
C LYS A 67 -18.96 1.61 18.34
N PRO A 68 -20.08 1.87 17.66
CA PRO A 68 -20.09 1.89 16.22
C PRO A 68 -19.32 3.10 15.69
N THR A 69 -18.86 3.01 14.45
CA THR A 69 -18.27 4.12 13.69
C THR A 69 -19.13 4.41 12.46
N SER A 70 -19.43 5.69 12.23
CA SER A 70 -20.07 6.15 11.00
C SER A 70 -19.07 6.47 9.89
N LYS A 71 -17.77 6.48 10.21
CA LYS A 71 -16.69 6.82 9.27
C LYS A 71 -15.52 5.86 9.44
N PRO A 72 -15.68 4.57 9.09
CA PRO A 72 -14.58 3.62 9.17
C PRO A 72 -13.42 4.09 8.30
N LEU A 73 -12.22 4.12 8.89
CA LEU A 73 -11.03 4.61 8.19
C LEU A 73 -10.64 3.68 7.05
N HIS A 74 -10.25 4.26 5.91
CA HIS A 74 -9.65 3.50 4.82
C HIS A 74 -8.14 3.37 5.07
N ILE A 75 -7.75 2.33 5.79
CA ILE A 75 -6.36 2.06 6.18
C ILE A 75 -5.77 1.07 5.19
N VAL A 76 -4.58 1.37 4.67
CA VAL A 76 -3.85 0.47 3.77
C VAL A 76 -2.71 -0.18 4.54
N SER A 77 -2.60 -1.52 4.47
CA SER A 77 -1.52 -2.23 5.14
C SER A 77 -0.18 -1.96 4.45
N PRO A 78 0.92 -1.74 5.18
CA PRO A 78 2.26 -1.63 4.61
C PRO A 78 2.65 -2.83 3.74
N ASP A 79 2.12 -4.02 4.07
CA ASP A 79 2.38 -5.28 3.37
C ASP A 79 1.92 -5.22 1.89
N LEU A 80 0.96 -4.35 1.54
CA LEU A 80 0.53 -4.15 0.15
C LEU A 80 1.56 -3.35 -0.68
N PHE A 81 2.40 -2.55 -0.03
CA PHE A 81 3.40 -1.70 -0.68
C PHE A 81 4.78 -2.33 -0.71
N GLU A 82 5.05 -3.32 0.13
CA GLU A 82 6.37 -3.94 0.26
C GLU A 82 6.89 -4.55 -1.06
N PRO A 83 6.10 -5.32 -1.83
CA PRO A 83 6.57 -5.87 -3.11
C PRO A 83 6.91 -4.78 -4.14
N TYR A 84 6.11 -3.72 -4.20
CA TYR A 84 6.34 -2.59 -5.09
C TYR A 84 7.56 -1.78 -4.69
N THR A 85 7.77 -1.59 -3.38
CA THR A 85 8.91 -0.87 -2.83
C THR A 85 10.21 -1.62 -3.12
N LEU A 86 10.23 -2.94 -2.95
CA LEU A 86 11.39 -3.77 -3.28
C LEU A 86 11.71 -3.74 -4.78
N ALA A 87 10.70 -3.89 -5.64
CA ALA A 87 10.89 -3.84 -7.08
C ALA A 87 11.39 -2.45 -7.56
N TYR A 88 10.82 -1.37 -7.02
CA TYR A 88 11.24 -0.01 -7.32
C TYR A 88 12.68 0.26 -6.88
N ASN A 89 13.04 -0.13 -5.65
CA ASN A 89 14.40 0.04 -5.13
C ASN A 89 15.43 -0.77 -5.93
N TYR A 90 15.06 -2.00 -6.34
CA TYR A 90 15.88 -2.81 -7.23
C TYR A 90 16.13 -2.12 -8.58
N TYR A 91 15.07 -1.63 -9.23
CA TYR A 91 15.16 -0.93 -10.51
C TYR A 91 16.00 0.35 -10.39
N LEU A 92 15.77 1.16 -9.36
CA LEU A 92 16.51 2.39 -9.11
C LEU A 92 18.01 2.14 -8.91
N SER A 93 18.36 1.10 -8.15
CA SER A 93 19.75 0.65 -7.98
C SER A 93 20.38 0.26 -9.32
N HIS A 94 19.64 -0.49 -10.16
CA HIS A 94 20.12 -0.91 -11.47
C HIS A 94 20.34 0.27 -12.42
N CYS A 95 19.39 1.22 -12.49
CA CYS A 95 19.52 2.44 -13.28
C CYS A 95 20.70 3.29 -12.82
N THR A 96 20.87 3.47 -11.52
CA THR A 96 22.00 4.24 -10.94
C THR A 96 23.34 3.60 -11.30
N HIS A 97 23.41 2.26 -11.25
CA HIS A 97 24.60 1.52 -11.65
C HIS A 97 24.93 1.68 -13.14
N LEU A 98 23.92 1.59 -14.02
CA LEU A 98 24.08 1.79 -15.46
C LEU A 98 24.51 3.22 -15.79
N GLN A 99 23.91 4.22 -15.14
CA GLN A 99 24.28 5.63 -15.29
C GLN A 99 25.76 5.85 -14.92
N SER A 100 26.20 5.33 -13.76
CA SER A 100 27.61 5.41 -13.35
C SER A 100 28.56 4.78 -14.37
N LYS A 101 28.18 3.64 -14.97
CA LYS A 101 28.98 3.01 -16.03
C LYS A 101 29.05 3.88 -17.29
N LEU A 102 27.95 4.50 -17.69
CA LEU A 102 27.90 5.40 -18.84
C LEU A 102 28.79 6.62 -18.62
N ASP A 103 28.67 7.28 -17.46
CA ASP A 103 29.44 8.48 -17.10
C ASP A 103 30.95 8.20 -17.08
N LYS A 104 31.36 7.04 -16.53
CA LYS A 104 32.77 6.59 -16.55
C LYS A 104 33.27 6.38 -17.97
N ARG A 105 32.47 5.77 -18.85
CA ARG A 105 32.84 5.54 -20.26
C ARG A 105 32.95 6.86 -21.02
N LEU A 106 32.00 7.77 -20.87
CA LEU A 106 32.02 9.09 -21.50
C LEU A 106 33.25 9.88 -21.04
N SER A 107 33.50 9.94 -19.73
CA SER A 107 34.68 10.60 -19.15
C SER A 107 36.01 10.03 -19.68
N ALA A 108 36.10 8.71 -19.81
CA ALA A 108 37.28 8.05 -20.39
C ALA A 108 37.48 8.41 -21.86
N ARG A 109 36.40 8.45 -22.67
CA ARG A 109 36.44 8.88 -24.07
C ARG A 109 36.87 10.35 -24.22
N PHE A 110 36.32 11.24 -23.40
CA PHE A 110 36.71 12.66 -23.38
C PHE A 110 38.20 12.84 -23.04
N ARG A 111 38.69 12.18 -21.97
CA ARG A 111 40.12 12.21 -21.61
C ARG A 111 41.02 11.69 -22.74
N LYS A 112 40.60 10.61 -23.42
CA LYS A 112 41.33 10.06 -24.58
C LYS A 112 41.37 11.05 -25.75
N ALA A 113 40.26 11.74 -26.03
CA ALA A 113 40.18 12.76 -27.08
C ALA A 113 41.08 13.97 -26.77
N LEU A 114 41.03 14.51 -25.54
CA LEU A 114 41.91 15.60 -25.10
C LEU A 114 43.39 15.23 -25.21
N ARG A 115 43.76 14.00 -24.83
CA ARG A 115 45.15 13.51 -24.99
C ARG A 115 45.57 13.45 -26.46
N LYS A 116 44.65 13.08 -27.36
CA LYS A 116 44.91 13.03 -28.81
C LYS A 116 45.12 14.43 -29.39
N ILE A 117 44.25 15.39 -29.04
CA ILE A 117 44.39 16.81 -29.45
C ILE A 117 45.72 17.39 -28.95
N ARG A 118 46.07 17.18 -27.67
CA ARG A 118 47.32 17.67 -27.09
C ARG A 118 48.56 17.11 -27.81
N ASN A 119 48.51 15.87 -28.28
CA ASN A 119 49.61 15.27 -29.02
C ASN A 119 49.72 15.78 -30.48
N MET A 120 48.64 16.33 -31.05
CA MET A 120 48.66 16.93 -32.40
C MET A 120 49.14 18.38 -32.40
N LEU A 121 49.10 19.04 -31.25
CA LEU A 121 49.58 20.43 -31.04
C LEU A 121 51.05 20.49 -30.58
N LYS A 122 51.73 19.34 -30.54
CA LYS A 122 53.17 19.21 -30.30
C LYS A 122 53.85 18.85 -31.62
#